data_AF-A0A8J7GFR3-F1
#
_entry.id   AF-A0A8J7GFR3-F1
#
_cell.length_a   1.000
_cell.length_b   1.000
_cell.length_c   1.000
_cell.angle_alpha   90.00
_cell.angle_beta   90.00
_cell.angle_gamma   90.00
#
_symmetry.space_group_name_H-M   'P 1'
#
loop_
_entity.id
_entity.type
_entity.pdbx_description
1 polymer ?
#
loop_
_entity_poly.entity_id
_entity_poly.type
_entity_poly.pdbx_seq_one_letter_code
_entity_poly.pdbx_strand_id
1 'polypeptide(L)'
;MFEDRRMELLAAWHNVRDPDDPEHMAVFVRRDPSGGLCEVEVRTPAGPKPQEPMSEANAFALAAQIRRAARGTWQRIPAPATA
;
A
#
# COMPACT_ATOMS: atom_id res chain seq x y z
N MET A 1 -10.70 11.84 15.51
CA MET A 1 -10.86 12.53 14.21
C MET A 1 -9.45 12.69 13.65
N PHE A 2 -8.99 11.77 12.82
CA PHE A 2 -7.69 11.92 12.15
C PHE A 2 -7.94 12.79 10.92
N GLU A 3 -7.80 14.10 11.12
CA GLU A 3 -7.77 15.09 10.04
C GLU A 3 -6.74 14.68 8.99
N ASP A 4 -7.17 14.73 7.73
CA ASP A 4 -6.46 15.06 6.47
C ASP A 4 -4.92 15.15 6.48
N ARG A 5 -4.22 14.21 7.12
CA ARG A 5 -2.76 14.11 6.99
C ARG A 5 -2.52 13.62 5.57
N ARG A 6 -2.02 14.52 4.72
CA ARG A 6 -1.47 14.17 3.41
C ARG A 6 -0.32 13.19 3.61
N MET A 7 -0.64 11.91 3.64
CA MET A 7 0.31 10.82 3.74
C MET A 7 1.18 10.82 2.48
N GLU A 8 2.50 10.75 2.63
CA GLU A 8 3.45 10.65 1.53
C GLU A 8 3.43 9.23 0.98
N LEU A 9 3.10 9.04 -0.29
CA LEU A 9 3.14 7.71 -0.92
C LEU A 9 4.59 7.34 -1.26
N LEU A 10 5.18 6.42 -0.49
CA LEU A 10 6.54 5.94 -0.73
C LEU A 10 6.60 4.88 -1.83
N ALA A 11 5.61 3.99 -1.87
CA ALA A 11 5.54 2.95 -2.88
C ALA A 11 4.12 2.41 -3.03
N ALA A 12 3.80 1.93 -4.23
CA ALA A 12 2.56 1.23 -4.49
C ALA A 12 2.78 0.07 -5.48
N TRP A 13 2.02 -0.99 -5.31
CA TRP A 13 1.99 -2.13 -6.22
C TRP A 13 0.55 -2.55 -6.48
N HIS A 14 0.26 -2.98 -7.70
CA HIS A 14 -0.98 -3.66 -8.03
C HIS A 14 -0.69 -5.08 -8.46
N ASN A 15 -1.61 -5.99 -8.13
CA ASN A 15 -1.62 -7.32 -8.67
C ASN A 15 -2.23 -7.26 -10.08
N VAL A 16 -1.46 -7.70 -11.07
CA VAL A 16 -1.77 -7.69 -12.52
C VAL A 16 -2.59 -8.93 -12.91
N ARG A 17 -3.15 -9.66 -11.94
CA ARG A 17 -4.24 -10.56 -12.27
C ARG A 17 -5.40 -9.73 -12.83
N ASP A 18 -6.06 -10.31 -13.82
CA ASP A 18 -7.06 -9.76 -14.75
C ASP A 18 -7.74 -8.45 -14.28
N PRO A 19 -7.91 -7.41 -15.13
CA PRO A 19 -8.65 -6.21 -14.75
C PRO A 19 -10.10 -6.48 -14.31
N ASP A 20 -10.69 -7.60 -14.73
CA ASP A 20 -12.00 -8.11 -14.29
C ASP A 20 -11.91 -9.08 -13.09
N ASP A 21 -10.72 -9.30 -12.54
CA ASP A 21 -10.50 -10.23 -11.44
C ASP A 21 -11.11 -9.68 -10.13
N PRO A 22 -12.07 -10.40 -9.53
CA PRO A 22 -12.70 -10.01 -8.27
C PRO A 22 -11.76 -10.09 -7.06
N GLU A 23 -10.49 -10.48 -7.26
CA GLU A 23 -9.41 -10.42 -6.26
C GLU A 23 -8.39 -9.30 -6.58
N HIS A 24 -8.74 -8.32 -7.43
CA HIS A 24 -7.87 -7.18 -7.74
C HIS A 24 -7.37 -6.51 -6.46
N MET A 25 -6.05 -6.54 -6.26
CA MET A 25 -5.43 -6.15 -5.01
C MET A 25 -4.33 -5.12 -5.25
N ALA A 26 -4.33 -4.07 -4.45
CA ALA A 26 -3.27 -3.07 -4.45
C ALA A 26 -2.70 -2.89 -3.04
N VAL A 27 -1.38 -2.68 -2.96
CA VAL A 27 -0.66 -2.47 -1.71
C VAL A 27 0.06 -1.14 -1.79
N PHE A 28 -0.16 -0.28 -0.80
CA PHE A 28 0.44 1.05 -0.69
C PHE A 28 1.28 1.11 0.57
N VAL A 29 2.48 1.66 0.49
CA VAL A 29 3.30 2.03 1.63
C VAL A 29 3.30 3.55 1.69
N ARG A 30 2.81 4.09 2.80
CA ARG A 30 2.69 5.53 3.00
C ARG A 30 3.41 5.94 4.26
N ARG A 31 3.87 7.19 4.30
CA ARG A 31 4.52 7.78 5.46
C ARG A 31 3.69 8.96 5.97
N ASP A 32 3.50 9.00 7.28
CA ASP A 32 3.04 10.19 7.97
C ASP A 32 4.18 11.22 8.01
N PRO A 33 4.04 12.38 7.35
CA PRO A 33 5.11 13.38 7.29
C PRO A 33 5.37 14.06 8.64
N SER A 34 4.42 14.00 9.57
CA SER A 34 4.50 14.66 10.88
C SER A 34 5.15 13.77 11.94
N GLY A 35 4.99 12.45 11.82
CA GLY A 35 5.49 11.46 12.79
C GLY A 35 6.57 10.52 12.26
N GLY A 36 6.84 10.51 10.96
CA GLY A 36 7.84 9.63 10.31
C GLY A 36 7.48 8.14 10.28
N LEU A 37 6.40 7.74 10.97
CA LEU A 37 5.86 6.39 10.92
C LEU A 37 5.22 6.11 9.57
N CYS A 38 5.32 4.87 9.14
CA CYS A 38 4.74 4.39 7.90
C CYS A 38 3.55 3.47 8.16
N GLU A 39 2.60 3.47 7.25
CA GLU A 39 1.48 2.55 7.21
C GLU A 39 1.51 1.75 5.91
N VAL A 40 0.94 0.54 5.96
CA VAL A 40 0.67 -0.27 4.77
C VAL A 40 -0.84 -0.31 4.58
N GLU A 41 -1.32 0.17 3.44
CA GLU A 41 -2.74 0.03 3.07
C GLU A 41 -2.86 -1.07 2.02
N VAL A 42 -3.75 -2.02 2.26
CA VAL A 42 -4.15 -3.02 1.27
C VAL A 42 -5.54 -2.68 0.77
N ARG A 43 -5.69 -2.43 -0.54
CA ARG A 43 -7.00 -2.31 -1.19
C ARG A 43 -7.36 -3.63 -1.83
N THR A 44 -8.54 -4.11 -1.51
CA THR A 44 -9.19 -5.27 -2.12
C THR A 44 -10.62 -4.88 -2.50
N PRO A 45 -11.36 -5.69 -3.27
CA PRO A 45 -12.77 -5.39 -3.58
C PRO A 45 -13.67 -5.40 -2.35
N ALA A 46 -13.26 -6.09 -1.28
CA ALA A 46 -13.91 -6.04 0.04
C ALA A 46 -13.66 -4.72 0.79
N GLY A 47 -12.83 -3.82 0.26
CA GLY A 47 -12.50 -2.52 0.83
C GLY A 47 -11.03 -2.36 1.23
N PRO A 48 -10.62 -1.14 1.63
CA PRO A 48 -9.28 -0.85 2.13
C PRO A 48 -9.11 -1.39 3.56
N LYS A 49 -7.94 -1.97 3.84
CA LYS A 49 -7.51 -2.37 5.18
C LYS A 49 -6.17 -1.71 5.51
N PRO A 50 -6.16 -0.61 6.29
CA PRO A 50 -4.93 -0.05 6.82
C PRO A 50 -4.35 -1.00 7.87
N GLN A 51 -3.02 -1.11 7.89
CA GLN A 51 -2.26 -1.81 8.92
C GLN A 51 -1.78 -0.82 9.99
N GLU A 52 -1.34 -1.34 11.13
CA GLU A 52 -0.82 -0.50 12.23
C GLU A 52 0.40 0.34 11.80
N PRO A 53 0.60 1.55 12.37
CA PRO A 53 1.77 2.36 12.11
C PRO A 53 3.07 1.63 12.52
N MET A 54 4.08 1.65 11.67
CA MET A 54 5.36 0.96 11.88
C MET A 54 6.53 1.75 11.28
N SER A 55 7.76 1.28 11.52
CA SER A 55 8.92 1.85 10.85
C SER A 55 8.85 1.62 9.33
N GLU A 56 9.51 2.47 8.56
CA GLU A 56 9.58 2.32 7.10
C GLU A 56 10.09 0.93 6.66
N ALA A 57 11.17 0.46 7.28
CA ALA A 57 11.73 -0.85 6.99
C ALA A 57 10.70 -1.98 7.22
N ASN A 58 9.94 -1.90 8.31
CA ASN A 58 8.88 -2.85 8.60
C ASN A 58 7.71 -2.72 7.61
N ALA A 59 7.35 -1.51 7.20
CA ALA A 59 6.30 -1.28 6.22
C ALA A 59 6.64 -1.89 4.85
N PHE A 60 7.89 -1.71 4.38
CA PHE A 60 8.36 -2.37 3.16
C PHE A 60 8.44 -3.90 3.29
N ALA A 61 8.89 -4.40 4.45
CA ALA A 61 8.93 -5.83 4.72
C ALA A 61 7.52 -6.45 4.71
N LEU A 62 6.56 -5.80 5.37
CA LEU A 62 5.16 -6.21 5.40
C LEU A 62 4.54 -6.15 4.00
N ALA A 63 4.75 -5.07 3.24
CA ALA A 63 4.29 -4.97 1.87
C ALA A 63 4.88 -6.09 0.98
N ALA A 64 6.13 -6.51 1.21
CA ALA A 64 6.71 -7.65 0.52
C ALA A 64 6.09 -8.99 0.96
N GLN A 65 5.82 -9.18 2.26
CA GLN A 65 5.15 -10.37 2.78
C GLN A 65 3.74 -10.52 2.23
N ILE A 66 2.95 -9.45 2.23
CA ILE A 66 1.58 -9.41 1.67
C ILE A 66 1.59 -9.81 0.20
N ARG A 67 2.48 -9.22 -0.60
CA ARG A 67 2.60 -9.53 -2.03
C ARG A 67 3.00 -10.99 -2.29
N ARG A 68 3.94 -11.52 -1.49
CA ARG A 68 4.33 -12.94 -1.56
C ARG A 68 3.19 -13.88 -1.18
N ALA A 69 2.42 -13.54 -0.15
CA ALA A 69 1.30 -14.35 0.34
C ALA A 69 0.14 -14.42 -0.67
N ALA A 70 -0.15 -13.31 -1.36
CA ALA A 70 -1.24 -13.20 -2.31
C ALA A 70 -0.99 -13.83 -3.70
N ARG A 71 0.12 -14.57 -3.89
CA ARG A 71 0.46 -15.40 -5.08
C ARG A 71 0.18 -14.79 -6.47
N GLY A 72 0.29 -13.46 -6.59
CA GLY A 72 0.01 -12.70 -7.81
C GLY A 72 1.23 -12.24 -8.60
N THR A 73 0.98 -11.69 -9.79
CA THR A 73 1.98 -10.94 -10.54
C THR A 73 1.91 -9.49 -10.08
N TRP A 74 2.96 -8.97 -9.45
CA TRP A 74 2.92 -7.62 -8.89
C TRP A 74 3.70 -6.63 -9.76
N GLN A 75 3.04 -5.57 -10.18
CA GLN A 75 3.67 -4.45 -10.86
C GLN A 75 3.70 -3.23 -9.95
N ARG A 76 4.79 -2.47 -10.05
CA ARG A 76 4.94 -1.22 -9.28
C ARG A 76 4.12 -0.15 -9.97
N ILE A 77 3.22 0.49 -9.21
CA ILE A 77 2.48 1.64 -9.70
C ILE A 77 3.42 2.84 -9.60
N PRO A 78 3.64 3.60 -10.69
CA PRO A 78 4.34 4.88 -10.58
C PRO A 78 3.52 5.77 -9.65
N ALA A 79 4.11 6.19 -8.53
CA ALA A 79 3.49 7.21 -7.70
C ALA A 79 3.26 8.44 -8.59
N PRO A 80 2.07 9.07 -8.57
CA PRO A 80 1.91 10.34 -9.25
C PRO A 80 2.97 11.26 -8.68
N ALA A 81 3.85 11.77 -9.57
CA ALA A 81 4.75 12.85 -9.19
C ALA A 81 3.84 13.97 -8.70
N THR A 82 3.80 14.17 -7.39
CA THR A 82 3.13 15.31 -6.77
C THR A 82 3.73 16.56 -7.41
N ALA A 83 2.95 17.21 -8.27
CA ALA A 83 3.20 18.54 -8.81
C ALA A 83 2.83 19.59 -7.75
#